data_AF-A0A924Y9A3-F1
#
_entry.id   AF-A0A924Y9A3-F1
#
_cell.length_a   1.000
_cell.length_b   1.000
_cell.length_c   1.000
_cell.angle_alpha   90.00
_cell.angle_beta   90.00
_cell.angle_gamma   90.00
#
_symmetry.space_group_name_H-M   'P 1'
#
loop_
_entity.id
_entity.type
_entity.pdbx_description
1 polymer ?
#
loop_
_entity_poly.entity_id
_entity_poly.type
_entity_poly.pdbx_seq_one_letter_code
_entity_poly.pdbx_strand_id
1 'polypeptide(L)'
;MHRTFNVSIRAAMLLSLAALFLFSLIFSFSLPMTAQAQDPTATPNDPFWRAYSAARDAIEEKFSVDLTQVQSYEWSQAEFVTGIDSCVDLDDPNTGRPVYFGWVFTLTSFRNQTYQARVSYDIQDVAACDHVDEASAPAAPAAPDGSLPP
;
A
#
# COMPACT_ATOMS: atom_id res chain seq x y z
N MET A 1 -20.61 60.55 2.70
CA MET A 1 -20.07 59.32 3.33
C MET A 1 -20.54 58.07 2.56
N HIS A 2 -20.10 57.80 1.33
CA HIS A 2 -20.60 56.66 0.52
C HIS A 2 -19.52 55.93 -0.30
N ARG A 3 -18.23 56.29 -0.17
CA ARG A 3 -17.14 55.69 -0.99
C ARG A 3 -16.41 54.51 -0.35
N THR A 4 -16.51 54.32 0.96
CA THR A 4 -15.77 53.27 1.69
C THR A 4 -16.45 51.90 1.69
N PHE A 5 -17.76 51.83 1.42
CA PHE A 5 -18.54 50.58 1.51
C PHE A 5 -18.31 49.64 0.31
N ASN A 6 -18.15 50.19 -0.91
CA ASN A 6 -18.03 49.40 -2.15
C ASN A 6 -16.67 48.68 -2.31
N VAL A 7 -15.61 49.16 -1.63
CA VAL A 7 -14.27 48.55 -1.70
C VAL A 7 -14.21 47.27 -0.86
N SER A 8 -14.91 47.25 0.27
CA SER A 8 -14.90 46.13 1.22
C SER A 8 -15.59 44.88 0.64
N ILE A 9 -16.68 45.06 -0.10
CA ILE A 9 -17.45 43.95 -0.69
C ILE A 9 -16.69 43.28 -1.85
N ARG A 10 -15.99 44.06 -2.68
CA ARG A 10 -15.18 43.51 -3.80
C ARG A 10 -13.94 42.77 -3.33
N ALA A 11 -13.31 43.25 -2.25
CA ALA A 11 -12.18 42.56 -1.62
C ALA A 11 -12.62 41.23 -0.97
N ALA A 12 -13.77 41.22 -0.27
CA ALA A 12 -14.32 40.00 0.33
C ALA A 12 -14.71 38.94 -0.71
N MET A 13 -15.26 39.36 -1.86
CA MET A 13 -15.65 38.45 -2.94
C MET A 13 -14.45 37.83 -3.66
N LEU A 14 -13.38 38.60 -3.89
CA LEU A 14 -12.13 38.09 -4.48
C LEU A 14 -11.38 37.15 -3.52
N LEU A 15 -11.41 37.43 -2.22
CA LEU A 15 -10.82 36.55 -1.21
C LEU A 15 -11.55 35.21 -1.12
N SER A 16 -12.88 35.22 -1.23
CA SER A 16 -13.71 34.02 -1.17
C SER A 16 -13.54 33.14 -2.42
N LEU A 17 -13.39 33.75 -3.61
CA LEU A 17 -13.13 33.03 -4.86
C LEU A 17 -11.74 32.38 -4.89
N ALA A 18 -10.72 33.06 -4.36
CA ALA A 18 -9.37 32.52 -4.21
C ALA A 18 -9.32 31.36 -3.21
N ALA A 19 -10.08 31.43 -2.12
CA ALA A 19 -10.19 30.36 -1.14
C ALA A 19 -10.85 29.09 -1.72
N LEU A 20 -11.90 29.22 -2.53
CA LEU A 20 -12.56 28.11 -3.22
C LEU A 20 -11.65 27.44 -4.27
N PHE A 21 -10.84 28.23 -4.99
CA PHE A 21 -9.89 27.69 -5.97
C PHE A 21 -8.73 26.95 -5.29
N LEU A 22 -8.23 27.47 -4.16
CA LEU A 22 -7.24 26.76 -3.35
C LEU A 22 -7.79 25.46 -2.78
N PHE A 23 -9.04 25.47 -2.27
CA PHE A 23 -9.68 24.28 -1.71
C PHE A 23 -9.88 23.17 -2.77
N SER A 24 -10.18 23.54 -4.01
CA SER A 24 -10.35 22.60 -5.13
C SER A 24 -9.03 21.94 -5.57
N LEU A 25 -7.90 22.65 -5.45
CA LEU A 25 -6.56 22.11 -5.77
C LEU A 25 -6.06 21.11 -4.72
N ILE A 26 -6.44 21.29 -3.45
CA ILE A 26 -6.06 20.37 -2.37
C ILE A 26 -6.80 19.03 -2.48
N PHE A 27 -8.04 19.03 -2.99
CA PHE A 27 -8.86 17.82 -3.10
C PHE A 27 -8.53 16.92 -4.30
N SER A 28 -7.64 17.35 -5.19
CA SER A 28 -7.30 16.63 -6.43
C SER A 28 -6.16 15.61 -6.28
N PHE A 29 -5.52 15.54 -5.11
CA PHE A 29 -4.43 14.59 -4.85
C PHE A 29 -4.90 13.53 -3.84
N SER A 30 -4.89 12.27 -4.29
CA SER A 30 -5.03 11.04 -3.49
C SER A 30 -6.45 10.49 -3.30
N LEU A 31 -7.17 10.22 -4.39
CA LEU A 31 -8.05 9.06 -4.34
C LEU A 31 -7.19 7.82 -4.60
N PRO A 32 -7.07 6.87 -3.66
CA PRO A 32 -6.48 5.57 -4.00
C PRO A 32 -7.30 5.03 -5.17
N MET A 33 -6.63 4.68 -6.27
CA MET A 33 -7.26 3.90 -7.32
C MET A 33 -7.59 2.55 -6.70
N THR A 34 -8.81 2.41 -6.20
CA THR A 34 -9.38 1.11 -5.86
C THR A 34 -9.59 0.40 -7.20
N ALA A 35 -8.55 -0.31 -7.66
CA ALA A 35 -8.72 -1.34 -8.67
C ALA A 35 -9.88 -2.21 -8.18
N GLN A 36 -10.92 -2.37 -8.99
CA GLN A 36 -12.02 -3.25 -8.61
C GLN A 36 -11.42 -4.61 -8.32
N ALA A 37 -11.51 -5.04 -7.06
CA ALA A 37 -10.93 -6.26 -6.56
C ALA A 37 -11.70 -7.45 -7.12
N GLN A 38 -11.49 -7.74 -8.39
CA GLN A 38 -11.57 -9.11 -8.83
C GLN A 38 -10.27 -9.77 -8.39
N ASP A 39 -10.40 -10.86 -7.66
CA ASP A 39 -9.29 -11.77 -7.42
C ASP A 39 -8.57 -12.04 -8.74
N PRO A 40 -7.23 -12.16 -8.73
CA PRO A 40 -6.46 -12.54 -9.91
C PRO A 40 -7.14 -13.73 -10.60
N THR A 41 -7.42 -13.58 -11.91
CA THR A 41 -8.03 -14.66 -12.69
C THR A 41 -7.16 -15.91 -12.61
N ALA A 42 -7.77 -17.07 -12.36
CA ALA A 42 -7.04 -18.33 -12.21
C ALA A 42 -6.18 -18.66 -13.43
N THR A 43 -4.88 -18.46 -13.30
CA THR A 43 -3.87 -18.75 -14.32
C THR A 43 -2.78 -19.62 -13.69
N PRO A 44 -2.95 -20.96 -13.63
CA PRO A 44 -2.06 -21.85 -12.87
C PRO A 44 -0.57 -21.83 -13.29
N ASN A 45 -0.26 -21.37 -14.50
CA ASN A 45 1.11 -21.23 -14.99
C ASN A 45 1.70 -19.83 -14.75
N ASP A 46 0.89 -18.87 -14.30
CA ASP A 46 1.34 -17.51 -14.01
C ASP A 46 1.97 -17.47 -12.60
N PRO A 47 3.25 -17.06 -12.47
CA PRO A 47 3.94 -17.04 -11.19
C PRO A 47 3.30 -16.06 -10.20
N PHE A 48 2.74 -14.95 -10.68
CA PHE A 48 2.09 -13.98 -9.82
C PHE A 48 0.80 -14.55 -9.21
N TRP A 49 -0.06 -15.17 -10.02
CA TRP A 49 -1.26 -15.85 -9.53
C TRP A 49 -0.94 -16.93 -8.50
N ARG A 50 0.11 -17.73 -8.75
CA ARG A 50 0.56 -18.75 -7.80
C ARG A 50 1.04 -18.16 -6.48
N ALA A 51 1.80 -17.06 -6.54
CA ALA A 51 2.25 -16.36 -5.35
C ALA A 51 1.08 -15.78 -4.55
N TYR A 52 0.11 -15.16 -5.21
CA TYR A 52 -1.12 -14.67 -4.59
C TYR A 52 -1.93 -15.80 -3.93
N SER A 53 -2.10 -16.94 -4.61
CA SER A 53 -2.79 -18.10 -4.04
C SER A 53 -2.06 -18.60 -2.79
N ALA A 54 -0.73 -18.75 -2.87
CA ALA A 54 0.07 -19.22 -1.75
C ALA A 54 0.01 -18.25 -0.55
N ALA A 55 0.01 -16.94 -0.80
CA ALA A 55 -0.19 -15.91 0.22
C ALA A 55 -1.55 -16.06 0.92
N ARG A 56 -2.63 -16.22 0.14
CA ARG A 56 -3.97 -16.42 0.68
C ARG A 56 -4.05 -17.68 1.52
N ASP A 57 -3.58 -18.81 0.99
CA ASP A 57 -3.65 -20.11 1.66
C ASP A 57 -2.90 -20.08 3.00
N ALA A 58 -1.73 -19.45 3.05
CA ALA A 58 -0.95 -19.30 4.29
C ALA A 58 -1.65 -18.41 5.33
N ILE A 59 -2.35 -17.35 4.90
CA ILE A 59 -3.12 -16.49 5.81
C ILE A 59 -4.33 -17.24 6.35
N GLU A 60 -5.06 -17.96 5.49
CA GLU A 60 -6.21 -18.78 5.90
C GLU A 60 -5.79 -19.86 6.91
N GLU A 61 -4.66 -20.53 6.66
CA GLU A 61 -4.10 -21.53 7.57
C GLU A 61 -3.72 -20.92 8.93
N LYS A 62 -2.92 -19.84 8.93
CA LYS A 62 -2.43 -19.24 10.18
C LYS A 62 -3.53 -18.62 11.03
N PHE A 63 -4.43 -17.87 10.40
CA PHE A 63 -5.44 -17.09 11.13
C PHE A 63 -6.81 -17.78 11.21
N SER A 64 -6.97 -18.95 10.60
CA SER A 64 -8.25 -19.68 10.54
C SER A 64 -9.38 -18.80 10.00
N VAL A 65 -9.09 -18.06 8.93
CA VAL A 65 -10.00 -17.14 8.25
C VAL A 65 -10.40 -17.69 6.88
N ASP A 66 -11.52 -17.19 6.35
CA ASP A 66 -11.95 -17.48 4.97
C ASP A 66 -11.70 -16.23 4.10
N LEU A 67 -10.80 -16.37 3.15
CA LEU A 67 -10.42 -15.38 2.15
C LEU A 67 -10.75 -15.86 0.74
N THR A 68 -11.65 -16.84 0.59
CA THR A 68 -12.17 -17.32 -0.71
C THR A 68 -12.59 -16.16 -1.61
N GLN A 69 -13.11 -15.09 -1.00
CA GLN A 69 -13.27 -13.80 -1.65
C GLN A 69 -12.61 -12.72 -0.79
N VAL A 70 -11.80 -11.86 -1.39
CA VAL A 70 -11.26 -10.66 -0.72
C VAL A 70 -11.98 -9.41 -1.21
N GLN A 71 -12.10 -8.43 -0.31
CA GLN A 71 -12.65 -7.12 -0.66
C GLN A 71 -11.66 -6.32 -1.50
N SER A 72 -10.37 -6.42 -1.19
CA SER A 72 -9.28 -5.83 -1.96
C SER A 72 -7.97 -6.56 -1.69
N TYR A 73 -7.03 -6.42 -2.61
CA TYR A 73 -5.65 -6.81 -2.37
C TYR A 73 -4.71 -5.79 -3.02
N GLU A 74 -3.55 -5.63 -2.42
CA GLU A 74 -2.42 -4.89 -2.96
C GLU A 74 -1.20 -5.80 -2.97
N TRP A 75 -0.26 -5.52 -3.87
CA TRP A 75 1.00 -6.23 -3.90
C TRP A 75 2.15 -5.32 -4.32
N SER A 76 3.34 -5.66 -3.83
CA SER A 76 4.59 -5.03 -4.23
C SER A 76 5.71 -6.05 -4.26
N GLN A 77 6.75 -5.75 -5.05
CA GLN A 77 8.03 -6.43 -4.92
C GLN A 77 8.82 -5.74 -3.81
N ALA A 78 9.41 -6.51 -2.91
CA ALA A 78 10.13 -5.95 -1.78
C ALA A 78 11.39 -6.75 -1.45
N GLU A 79 12.32 -6.05 -0.81
CA GLU A 79 13.41 -6.64 -0.06
C GLU A 79 12.98 -6.84 1.40
N PHE A 80 13.25 -8.02 1.95
CA PHE A 80 13.02 -8.37 3.34
C PHE A 80 14.35 -8.25 4.09
N VAL A 81 14.66 -7.06 4.61
CA VAL A 81 16.00 -6.70 5.14
C VAL A 81 16.58 -7.74 6.12
N THR A 82 15.75 -8.33 6.97
CA THR A 82 16.15 -9.33 7.98
C THR A 82 15.60 -10.73 7.69
N GLY A 83 15.14 -10.99 6.47
CA GLY A 83 14.55 -12.26 6.04
C GLY A 83 13.03 -12.22 5.93
N ILE A 84 12.46 -13.21 5.24
CA ILE A 84 11.02 -13.30 4.96
C ILE A 84 10.18 -13.35 6.23
N ASP A 85 10.72 -13.97 7.29
CA ASP A 85 10.08 -14.10 8.59
C ASP A 85 10.20 -12.83 9.46
N SER A 86 10.77 -11.74 8.96
CA SER A 86 10.89 -10.51 9.75
C SER A 86 9.55 -9.88 10.11
N CYS A 87 8.44 -10.34 9.50
CA CYS A 87 7.09 -9.88 9.78
C CYS A 87 6.30 -10.80 10.74
N VAL A 88 6.95 -11.85 11.27
CA VAL A 88 6.35 -12.78 12.23
C VAL A 88 7.10 -12.76 13.54
N ASP A 89 6.39 -13.04 14.63
CA ASP A 89 7.00 -13.25 15.93
C ASP A 89 7.50 -14.70 16.01
N LEU A 90 8.82 -14.89 15.91
CA LEU A 90 9.45 -16.21 16.02
C LEU A 90 9.75 -16.55 17.48
N ASP A 91 9.44 -17.78 17.89
CA ASP A 91 9.81 -18.31 19.22
C ASP A 91 11.33 -18.38 19.40
N ASP A 92 12.07 -18.72 18.33
CA ASP A 92 13.54 -18.68 18.27
C ASP A 92 14.00 -17.79 17.11
N PRO A 93 14.70 -16.67 17.35
CA PRO A 93 15.16 -15.79 16.28
C PRO A 93 16.17 -16.46 15.32
N ASN A 94 16.79 -17.57 15.70
CA ASN A 94 17.75 -18.28 14.85
C ASN A 94 17.07 -19.18 13.80
N THR A 95 15.76 -19.40 13.88
CA THR A 95 15.01 -20.20 12.90
C THR A 95 14.48 -19.39 11.73
N GLY A 96 14.73 -18.08 11.70
CA GLY A 96 14.31 -17.21 10.61
C GLY A 96 14.93 -17.63 9.28
N ARG A 97 14.11 -17.73 8.23
CA ARG A 97 14.54 -18.18 6.91
C ARG A 97 15.26 -17.04 6.18
N PRO A 98 16.45 -17.30 5.59
CA PRO A 98 17.27 -16.29 4.92
C PRO A 98 16.78 -16.01 3.49
N VAL A 99 15.51 -15.69 3.33
CA VAL A 99 14.90 -15.27 2.06
C VAL A 99 14.75 -13.76 2.10
N TYR A 100 15.42 -13.05 1.20
CA TYR A 100 15.53 -11.58 1.28
C TYR A 100 14.73 -10.84 0.21
N PHE A 101 14.11 -11.54 -0.74
CA PHE A 101 13.37 -10.90 -1.82
C PHE A 101 12.13 -11.70 -2.20
N GLY A 102 11.09 -10.97 -2.60
CA GLY A 102 9.84 -11.59 -2.98
C GLY A 102 8.73 -10.59 -3.24
N TRP A 103 7.51 -11.08 -3.11
CA TRP A 103 6.29 -10.28 -3.13
C TRP A 103 5.73 -10.11 -1.72
N VAL A 104 5.25 -8.91 -1.43
CA VAL A 104 4.38 -8.64 -0.29
C VAL A 104 2.96 -8.55 -0.82
N PHE A 105 2.05 -9.30 -0.22
CA PHE A 105 0.62 -9.22 -0.49
C PHE A 105 -0.10 -8.70 0.74
N THR A 106 -0.93 -7.68 0.56
CA THR A 106 -1.81 -7.14 1.61
C THR A 106 -3.26 -7.40 1.18
N LEU A 107 -3.97 -8.25 1.92
CA LEU A 107 -5.33 -8.70 1.60
C LEU A 107 -6.30 -8.11 2.61
N THR A 108 -7.38 -7.48 2.12
CA THR A 108 -8.48 -7.00 2.97
C THR A 108 -9.68 -7.92 2.80
N SER A 109 -10.14 -8.53 3.89
CA SER A 109 -11.35 -9.36 3.90
C SER A 109 -12.63 -8.51 3.86
N PHE A 110 -13.77 -9.14 3.56
CA PHE A 110 -15.09 -8.48 3.64
C PHE A 110 -15.50 -8.06 5.06
N ARG A 111 -14.81 -8.56 6.09
CA ARG A 111 -14.96 -8.11 7.48
C ARG A 111 -14.08 -6.89 7.80
N ASN A 112 -13.48 -6.29 6.77
CA ASN A 112 -12.60 -5.14 6.87
C ASN A 112 -11.37 -5.41 7.76
N GLN A 113 -10.91 -6.67 7.78
CA GLN A 113 -9.66 -7.09 8.41
C GLN A 113 -8.58 -7.19 7.35
N THR A 114 -7.40 -6.66 7.64
CA THR A 114 -6.25 -6.65 6.75
C THR A 114 -5.24 -7.68 7.21
N TYR A 115 -4.74 -8.46 6.25
CA TYR A 115 -3.72 -9.48 6.46
C TYR A 115 -2.56 -9.22 5.51
N GLN A 116 -1.36 -9.60 5.92
CA GLN A 116 -0.19 -9.53 5.06
C GLN A 116 0.49 -10.89 4.96
N ALA A 117 0.97 -11.23 3.78
CA ALA A 117 1.88 -12.34 3.59
C ALA A 117 3.04 -11.94 2.68
N ARG A 118 4.19 -12.55 2.93
CA ARG A 118 5.38 -12.42 2.11
C ARG A 118 5.64 -13.75 1.41
N VAL A 119 5.98 -13.70 0.13
CA VAL A 119 6.18 -14.89 -0.71
C VAL A 119 7.48 -14.74 -1.47
N SER A 120 8.36 -15.74 -1.40
CA SER A 120 9.59 -15.78 -2.19
C SER A 120 9.31 -15.80 -3.69
N TYR A 121 10.26 -15.34 -4.51
CA TYR A 121 10.07 -15.34 -5.97
C TYR A 121 9.89 -16.73 -6.60
N ASP A 122 10.41 -17.77 -5.96
CA ASP A 122 10.25 -19.18 -6.36
C ASP A 122 9.04 -19.88 -5.71
N ILE A 123 8.30 -19.16 -4.86
CA ILE A 123 7.06 -19.59 -4.19
C ILE A 123 7.29 -20.79 -3.24
N GLN A 124 8.56 -21.10 -2.91
CA GLN A 124 8.87 -22.16 -1.94
C GLN A 124 8.69 -21.70 -0.50
N ASP A 125 8.84 -20.40 -0.24
CA ASP A 125 8.74 -19.82 1.08
C ASP A 125 7.63 -18.79 1.15
N VAL A 126 6.72 -19.00 2.10
CA VAL A 126 5.64 -18.07 2.44
C VAL A 126 5.66 -17.79 3.93
N ALA A 127 5.49 -16.53 4.32
CA ALA A 127 5.30 -16.10 5.70
C ALA A 127 4.01 -15.29 5.80
N ALA A 128 3.04 -15.78 6.59
CA ALA A 128 1.85 -15.01 6.95
C ALA A 128 2.18 -14.14 8.17
N CYS A 129 2.18 -12.82 7.99
CA CYS A 129 2.72 -11.85 8.94
C CYS A 129 1.78 -11.63 10.13
N ASP A 130 2.34 -11.48 11.34
CA ASP A 130 1.59 -11.15 12.56
C ASP A 130 1.23 -9.66 12.63
N HIS A 131 2.05 -8.83 11.98
CA HIS A 131 1.81 -7.42 11.79
C HIS A 131 1.75 -7.10 10.30
N VAL A 132 0.83 -6.22 9.95
CA VAL A 132 0.78 -5.65 8.60
C VAL A 132 1.76 -4.50 8.58
N ASP A 133 2.88 -4.67 7.87
CA ASP A 133 3.72 -3.54 7.54
C ASP A 133 2.91 -2.61 6.63
N GLU A 134 2.61 -1.40 7.10
CA GLU A 134 2.23 -0.34 6.18
C GLU A 134 3.41 -0.16 5.23
N ALA A 135 3.21 -0.57 3.97
CA ALA A 135 4.26 -0.52 2.95
C ALA A 135 4.98 0.83 3.04
N SER A 136 6.29 0.80 3.29
CA SER A 136 7.12 2.00 3.26
C SER A 136 6.74 2.81 2.03
N ALA A 137 6.29 4.04 2.28
CA ALA A 137 5.93 4.98 1.23
C ALA A 137 7.02 4.98 0.14
N PRO A 138 6.65 5.05 -1.15
CA PRO A 138 7.64 5.10 -2.22
C PRO A 138 8.65 6.20 -1.90
N ALA A 139 9.94 5.84 -1.94
CA ALA A 139 11.02 6.79 -1.73
C ALA A 139 10.75 8.02 -2.60
N ALA A 140 10.67 9.20 -1.97
CA ALA A 140 10.48 10.45 -2.68
C ALA A 140 11.52 10.52 -3.81
N PRO A 141 11.13 10.94 -5.03
CA PRO A 141 12.10 11.10 -6.11
C PRO A 141 13.22 12.01 -5.61
N ALA A 142 14.46 11.52 -5.68
CA ALA A 142 15.62 12.34 -5.35
C ALA A 142 15.54 13.62 -6.20
N ALA A 143 15.50 14.76 -5.54
CA ALA A 143 15.62 16.04 -6.22
C ALA A 143 16.95 16.01 -7.01
N PRO A 144 16.99 16.46 -8.28
CA PRO A 144 18.25 16.54 -9.01
C PRO A 144 19.18 17.48 -8.24
N ASP A 145 20.30 16.92 -7.77
CA ASP A 145 21.32 17.67 -7.06
C ASP A 145 21.93 18.69 -8.03
N GLY A 146 21.60 19.97 -7.84
CA GLY A 146 22.07 21.08 -8.67
C GLY A 146 23.54 21.46 -8.41
N SER A 147 24.31 20.58 -7.77
CA SER A 147 25.66 20.85 -7.29
C SER A 147 26.72 20.24 -8.21
N LEU A 148 26.74 20.64 -9.48
CA LEU A 148 27.92 20.49 -10.32
C LEU A 148 28.61 21.86 -10.47
N PRO A 149 29.68 22.14 -9.71
CA PRO A 149 30.54 23.28 -10.00
C PRO A 149 31.46 22.95 -11.20
N PRO A 150 31.68 23.87 -12.16
CA PRO A 150 32.89 23.82 -12.98
C PRO A 150 34.14 24.20 -12.15
#